data_AF-A0A6N6WR18-F1
#
_entry.id   AF-A0A6N6WR18-F1
#
_cell.length_a   1.000
_cell.length_b   1.000
_cell.length_c   1.000
_cell.angle_alpha   90.00
_cell.angle_beta   90.00
_cell.angle_gamma   90.00
#
_symmetry.space_group_name_H-M   'P 1'
#
loop_
_entity.id
_entity.type
_entity.pdbx_description
1 polymer ?
#
loop_
_entity_poly.entity_id
_entity_poly.type
_entity_poly.pdbx_seq_one_letter_code
_entity_poly.pdbx_strand_id
1 'polypeptide(L)'
;EDLQVAGGTAIVYAGTLADASVSGATGSLSLMTPRDNVTPVKLEGAVRITDSATLTLGNGVDTTLADLTAASRGSVWLNSNNSCAGTSNCEYRVNSLLLNDGDVYLSAQTAAPATTNGIYNTLTTNELSGSGNFYLHTNVAGSRGDQLVVNNNATGNFKIFVQDTG
;
A
#
# COMPACT_ATOMS: atom_id res chain seq x y z
N GLU A 1 -9.09 18.82 -7.52
CA GLU A 1 -7.84 19.14 -8.24
C GLU A 1 -6.94 17.94 -8.15
N ASP A 2 -6.33 17.57 -9.28
CA ASP A 2 -5.48 16.40 -9.42
C ASP A 2 -4.12 16.72 -8.77
N LEU A 3 -3.77 16.01 -7.69
CA LEU A 3 -2.46 16.18 -7.06
C LEU A 3 -1.38 15.56 -7.96
N GLN A 4 -0.37 16.33 -8.34
CA GLN A 4 0.78 15.83 -9.09
C GLN A 4 2.07 16.04 -8.31
N VAL A 5 2.82 14.95 -8.10
CA VAL A 5 4.12 14.95 -7.45
C VAL A 5 5.14 14.39 -8.44
N ALA A 6 6.05 15.23 -8.93
CA ALA A 6 7.11 14.85 -9.85
C ALA A 6 8.49 15.12 -9.23
N GLY A 7 9.20 14.06 -8.83
CA GLY A 7 10.54 14.14 -8.25
C GLY A 7 10.62 14.82 -6.87
N GLY A 8 9.49 15.10 -6.21
CA GLY A 8 9.41 15.73 -4.89
C GLY A 8 8.62 14.90 -3.88
N THR A 9 8.37 15.47 -2.70
CA THR A 9 7.66 14.80 -1.60
C THR A 9 6.41 15.57 -1.20
N ALA A 10 5.29 14.87 -1.08
CA ALA A 10 4.06 15.37 -0.47
C ALA A 10 3.68 14.49 0.72
N ILE A 11 3.30 15.13 1.83
CA ILE A 11 2.81 14.45 3.03
C ILE A 11 1.43 15.02 3.35
N VAL A 12 0.44 14.14 3.46
CA VAL A 12 -0.95 14.54 3.66
C VAL A 12 -1.44 14.03 5.01
N TYR A 13 -1.91 14.97 5.83
CA TYR A 13 -2.34 14.72 7.20
C TYR A 13 -3.86 14.74 7.38
N ALA A 14 -4.60 15.35 6.45
CA ALA A 14 -6.05 15.42 6.46
C ALA A 14 -6.59 15.77 5.06
N GLY A 15 -7.87 15.49 4.82
CA GLY A 15 -8.59 15.88 3.61
C GLY A 15 -8.80 14.76 2.60
N THR A 16 -9.39 15.11 1.45
CA THR A 16 -9.65 14.19 0.34
C THR A 16 -8.78 14.57 -0.85
N LEU A 17 -8.05 13.60 -1.38
CA LEU A 17 -7.32 13.70 -2.64
C LEU A 17 -8.06 12.89 -3.69
N ALA A 18 -8.33 13.50 -4.83
CA ALA A 18 -8.87 12.83 -6.00
C ALA A 18 -7.82 12.84 -7.11
N ASP A 19 -7.77 11.77 -7.89
CA ASP A 19 -7.03 11.69 -9.15
C ASP A 19 -5.55 12.08 -9.04
N ALA A 20 -4.82 11.40 -8.15
CA ALA A 20 -3.43 11.73 -7.83
C ALA A 20 -2.41 11.02 -8.76
N SER A 21 -1.28 11.68 -9.02
CA SER A 21 -0.13 11.06 -9.68
C SER A 21 1.18 11.37 -8.97
N VAL A 22 2.04 10.36 -8.88
CA VAL A 22 3.37 10.43 -8.30
C VAL A 22 4.35 9.79 -9.28
N SER A 23 5.40 10.52 -9.62
CA SER A 23 6.38 10.11 -10.65
C SER A 23 7.79 10.56 -10.31
N GLY A 24 8.75 9.93 -10.98
CA GLY A 24 10.18 10.14 -10.79
C GLY A 24 10.74 9.35 -9.61
N ALA A 25 12.00 8.95 -9.70
CA ALA A 25 12.64 8.04 -8.74
C ALA A 25 12.72 8.60 -7.29
N THR A 26 12.57 9.91 -7.13
CA THR A 26 12.50 10.60 -5.82
C THR A 26 11.09 11.05 -5.46
N GLY A 27 10.10 10.80 -6.33
CA GLY A 27 8.70 11.14 -6.12
C GLY A 27 8.10 10.34 -4.97
N SER A 28 7.52 11.02 -3.99
CA SER A 28 6.90 10.38 -2.84
C SER A 28 5.60 11.07 -2.43
N LEU A 29 4.54 10.29 -2.26
CA LEU A 29 3.31 10.70 -1.60
C LEU A 29 3.08 9.84 -0.37
N SER A 30 3.00 10.47 0.80
CA SER A 30 2.73 9.78 2.06
C SER A 30 1.40 10.26 2.64
N LEU A 31 0.44 9.34 2.74
CA LEU A 31 -0.84 9.58 3.41
C LEU A 31 -0.71 9.12 4.86
N MET A 32 -0.81 10.05 5.80
CA MET A 32 -0.53 9.75 7.20
C MET A 32 -1.74 9.15 7.91
N THR A 33 -1.47 8.34 8.93
CA THR A 33 -2.49 7.84 9.85
C THR A 33 -3.32 9.02 10.36
N PRO A 34 -4.66 8.99 10.19
CA PRO A 34 -5.53 10.06 10.67
C PRO A 34 -5.34 10.31 12.16
N ARG A 35 -5.41 11.59 12.56
CA ARG A 35 -5.33 11.97 13.98
C ARG A 35 -6.61 11.65 14.75
N ASP A 36 -7.74 11.55 14.05
CA ASP A 36 -9.03 11.12 14.58
C ASP A 36 -9.78 10.29 13.53
N ASN A 37 -10.79 9.55 13.99
CA ASN A 37 -11.61 8.70 13.13
C ASN A 37 -12.77 9.46 12.46
N VAL A 38 -12.85 10.78 12.64
CA VAL A 38 -13.96 11.61 12.14
C VAL A 38 -13.61 12.19 10.77
N THR A 39 -12.33 12.46 10.52
CA THR A 39 -11.84 13.00 9.25
C THR A 39 -10.62 12.24 8.73
N PRO A 40 -10.79 10.96 8.32
CA PRO A 40 -9.69 10.21 7.75
C PRO A 40 -9.15 10.90 6.50
N VAL A 41 -7.84 10.76 6.25
CA VAL A 41 -7.27 11.08 4.94
C VAL A 41 -7.93 10.15 3.93
N LYS A 42 -8.52 10.72 2.88
CA LYS A 42 -9.18 9.97 1.82
C LYS A 42 -8.41 10.12 0.52
N LEU A 43 -8.23 9.02 -0.19
CA LEU A 43 -7.72 8.98 -1.55
C LEU A 43 -8.74 8.25 -2.43
N GLU A 44 -9.15 8.89 -3.51
CA GLU A 44 -10.17 8.37 -4.42
C GLU A 44 -9.84 8.65 -5.88
N GLY A 45 -10.55 7.98 -6.78
CA GLY A 45 -10.36 8.13 -8.21
C GLY A 45 -9.10 7.44 -8.71
N ALA A 46 -8.61 7.88 -9.87
CA ALA A 46 -7.49 7.24 -10.55
C ALA A 46 -6.15 7.68 -9.95
N VAL A 47 -5.39 6.75 -9.38
CA VAL A 47 -4.11 7.06 -8.75
C VAL A 47 -2.97 6.36 -9.49
N ARG A 48 -1.97 7.12 -9.93
CA ARG A 48 -0.83 6.59 -10.69
C ARG A 48 0.49 6.77 -9.94
N ILE A 49 1.22 5.67 -9.78
CA ILE A 49 2.56 5.64 -9.20
C ILE A 49 3.51 5.10 -10.26
N THR A 50 4.44 5.94 -10.71
CA THR A 50 5.25 5.66 -11.91
C THR A 50 6.71 5.99 -11.70
N ASP A 51 7.59 5.47 -12.56
CA ASP A 51 9.01 5.81 -12.63
C ASP A 51 9.74 5.67 -11.29
N SER A 52 9.54 4.55 -10.60
CA SER A 52 10.10 4.25 -9.27
C SER A 52 9.62 5.17 -8.14
N ALA A 53 8.58 5.97 -8.34
CA ALA A 53 7.95 6.75 -7.28
C ALA A 53 7.31 5.85 -6.21
N THR A 54 7.04 6.44 -5.05
CA THR A 54 6.50 5.74 -3.88
C THR A 54 5.20 6.37 -3.39
N LEU A 55 4.17 5.54 -3.21
CA LEU A 55 2.98 5.86 -2.41
C LEU A 55 3.04 5.10 -1.09
N THR A 56 2.93 5.81 0.03
CA THR A 56 2.86 5.22 1.36
C THR A 56 1.49 5.47 1.96
N LEU A 57 0.81 4.40 2.38
CA LEU A 57 -0.48 4.43 3.04
C LEU A 57 -0.32 4.17 4.54
N GLY A 58 -0.60 5.18 5.35
CA GLY A 58 -0.75 5.06 6.79
C GLY A 58 -2.02 4.27 7.15
N ASN A 59 -2.03 3.71 8.36
CA ASN A 59 -3.20 2.99 8.85
C ASN A 59 -4.43 3.92 8.94
N GLY A 60 -5.61 3.43 8.57
CA GLY A 60 -6.86 4.20 8.67
C GLY A 60 -7.09 5.21 7.53
N VAL A 61 -6.18 5.32 6.57
CA VAL A 61 -6.43 6.07 5.32
C VAL A 61 -7.55 5.37 4.54
N ASP A 62 -8.57 6.12 4.14
CA ASP A 62 -9.66 5.59 3.30
C ASP A 62 -9.23 5.62 1.83
N THR A 63 -9.01 4.44 1.27
CA THR A 63 -8.62 4.20 -0.12
C THR A 63 -9.65 3.36 -0.88
N THR A 64 -10.84 3.15 -0.28
CA THR A 64 -11.86 2.22 -0.81
C THR A 64 -12.38 2.57 -2.20
N LEU A 65 -12.26 3.84 -2.60
CA LEU A 65 -12.66 4.37 -3.91
C LEU A 65 -11.46 4.68 -4.83
N ALA A 66 -10.25 4.28 -4.45
CA ALA A 66 -9.04 4.49 -5.25
C ALA A 66 -8.83 3.34 -6.24
N ASP A 67 -8.59 3.71 -7.50
CA ASP A 67 -8.12 2.81 -8.55
C ASP A 67 -6.61 3.01 -8.71
N LEU A 68 -5.83 2.12 -8.09
CA LEU A 68 -4.37 2.25 -8.07
C LEU A 68 -3.74 1.61 -9.31
N THR A 69 -2.84 2.36 -9.95
CA THR A 69 -1.92 1.85 -10.96
C THR A 69 -0.49 2.06 -10.51
N ALA A 70 0.25 0.98 -10.28
CA ALA A 70 1.68 1.02 -10.04
C ALA A 70 2.41 0.50 -11.29
N ALA A 71 3.19 1.36 -11.94
CA ALA A 71 3.86 1.04 -13.19
C ALA A 71 5.32 1.50 -13.21
N SER A 72 6.14 0.95 -14.10
CA SER A 72 7.55 1.37 -14.26
C SER A 72 8.31 1.40 -12.94
N ARG A 73 8.21 0.31 -12.16
CA ARG A 73 8.78 0.16 -10.80
C ARG A 73 8.21 1.09 -9.74
N GLY A 74 7.10 1.77 -10.01
CA GLY A 74 6.33 2.48 -8.99
C GLY A 74 5.91 1.54 -7.86
N SER A 75 5.94 2.04 -6.63
CA SER A 75 5.75 1.21 -5.44
C SER A 75 4.65 1.73 -4.51
N VAL A 76 3.88 0.80 -3.96
CA VAL A 76 2.89 1.06 -2.90
C VAL A 76 3.35 0.39 -1.62
N TRP A 77 3.40 1.14 -0.52
CA TRP A 77 3.83 0.67 0.80
C TRP A 77 2.72 0.83 1.82
N LEU A 78 2.40 -0.25 2.52
CA LEU A 78 1.42 -0.23 3.61
C LEU A 78 2.12 -0.07 4.96
N ASN A 79 1.48 0.68 5.85
CA ASN A 79 1.79 0.73 7.28
C ASN A 79 3.27 0.96 7.63
N SER A 80 3.95 1.89 6.96
CA SER A 80 5.37 2.15 7.24
C SER A 80 5.63 2.82 8.60
N ASN A 81 4.60 3.06 9.42
CA ASN A 81 4.67 3.83 10.66
C ASN A 81 4.23 3.07 11.93
N ASN A 82 4.00 1.75 11.84
CA ASN A 82 3.66 0.88 12.99
C ASN A 82 2.47 1.37 13.85
N SER A 83 1.54 2.12 13.28
CA SER A 83 0.44 2.75 14.03
C SER A 83 -0.73 1.81 14.34
N CYS A 84 -0.78 0.67 13.67
CA CYS A 84 -1.75 -0.38 13.92
C CYS A 84 -1.23 -1.34 15.00
N ALA A 85 -1.92 -1.38 16.14
CA ALA A 85 -1.61 -2.26 17.26
C ALA A 85 -2.75 -3.26 17.47
N GLY A 86 -2.42 -4.53 17.68
CA GLY A 86 -3.42 -5.56 17.95
C GLY A 86 -2.98 -6.97 17.54
N THR A 87 -3.88 -7.93 17.72
CA THR A 87 -3.69 -9.33 17.30
C THR A 87 -4.21 -9.60 15.90
N SER A 88 -5.03 -8.70 15.33
CA SER A 88 -5.53 -8.76 13.96
C SER A 88 -4.60 -8.05 12.99
N ASN A 89 -4.77 -8.37 11.70
CA ASN A 89 -4.09 -7.63 10.64
C ASN A 89 -4.65 -6.21 10.51
N CYS A 90 -3.81 -5.32 9.99
CA CYS A 90 -4.18 -3.95 9.67
C CYS A 90 -4.83 -3.92 8.29
N GLU A 91 -6.03 -3.38 8.21
CA GLU A 91 -6.84 -3.46 6.99
C GLU A 91 -6.58 -2.27 6.07
N TYR A 92 -6.29 -2.58 4.80
CA TYR A 92 -6.16 -1.65 3.69
C TYR A 92 -7.08 -2.10 2.56
N ARG A 93 -7.72 -1.15 1.88
CA ARG A 93 -8.68 -1.45 0.81
C ARG A 93 -8.48 -0.51 -0.35
N VAL A 94 -8.43 -1.04 -1.56
CA VAL A 94 -8.45 -0.26 -2.81
C VAL A 94 -9.55 -0.81 -3.70
N ASN A 95 -10.15 0.03 -4.56
CA ASN A 95 -11.19 -0.45 -5.45
C ASN A 95 -10.61 -1.43 -6.48
N SER A 96 -9.60 -0.98 -7.22
CA SER A 96 -8.85 -1.80 -8.17
C SER A 96 -7.34 -1.59 -8.03
N LEU A 97 -6.58 -2.63 -8.39
CA LEU A 97 -5.13 -2.60 -8.42
C LEU A 97 -4.62 -3.13 -9.78
N LEU A 98 -4.03 -2.23 -10.55
CA LEU A 98 -3.32 -2.56 -11.79
C LEU A 98 -1.82 -2.46 -11.55
N LEU A 99 -1.10 -3.57 -11.77
CA LEU A 99 0.35 -3.58 -11.77
C LEU A 99 0.87 -3.67 -13.21
N ASN A 100 1.79 -2.79 -13.58
CA ASN A 100 2.50 -2.84 -14.86
C ASN A 100 4.00 -2.69 -14.63
N ASP A 101 4.62 -3.77 -14.16
CA ASP A 101 5.97 -3.76 -13.57
C ASP A 101 6.03 -2.92 -12.28
N GLY A 102 4.97 -2.97 -11.47
CA GLY A 102 4.88 -2.30 -10.16
C GLY A 102 5.18 -3.23 -8.98
N ASP A 103 5.49 -2.62 -7.84
CA ASP A 103 5.82 -3.30 -6.58
C ASP A 103 4.83 -2.93 -5.47
N VAL A 104 4.35 -3.89 -4.67
CA VAL A 104 3.51 -3.64 -3.49
C VAL A 104 4.12 -4.29 -2.26
N TYR A 105 4.42 -3.48 -1.26
CA TYR A 105 4.99 -3.91 0.01
C TYR A 105 3.90 -3.88 1.08
N LEU A 106 3.43 -5.07 1.48
CA LEU A 106 2.38 -5.18 2.49
C LEU A 106 2.93 -4.89 3.89
N SER A 107 4.23 -5.05 4.12
CA SER A 107 4.89 -4.70 5.37
C SER A 107 6.23 -4.02 5.09
N ALA A 108 6.53 -2.99 5.87
CA ALA A 108 7.81 -2.30 5.83
C ALA A 108 8.85 -3.10 6.63
N GLN A 109 9.50 -4.09 6.01
CA GLN A 109 10.67 -4.71 6.63
C GLN A 109 11.82 -4.88 5.65
N THR A 110 12.46 -3.75 5.33
CA THR A 110 13.88 -3.76 4.97
C THR A 110 14.70 -3.70 6.26
N ALA A 111 15.06 -4.88 6.79
CA ALA A 111 16.26 -5.09 7.62
C ALA A 111 16.33 -4.57 9.09
N ALA A 112 15.25 -4.51 9.86
CA ALA A 112 15.33 -4.29 11.33
C ALA A 112 15.10 -5.59 12.14
N PRO A 113 15.86 -5.84 13.23
CA PRO A 113 15.77 -7.07 14.02
C PRO A 113 14.48 -7.13 14.86
N ALA A 114 13.66 -8.16 14.64
CA ALA A 114 12.79 -8.89 15.59
C ALA A 114 11.89 -8.13 16.61
N THR A 115 11.71 -6.81 16.53
CA THR A 115 10.83 -6.05 17.44
C THR A 115 9.50 -5.62 16.80
N THR A 116 9.34 -5.73 15.48
CA THR A 116 8.06 -5.59 14.74
C THR A 116 7.27 -6.90 14.65
N ASN A 117 7.65 -7.92 15.45
CA ASN A 117 7.33 -9.36 15.38
C ASN A 117 5.84 -9.78 15.44
N GLY A 118 4.89 -8.90 15.12
CA GLY A 118 3.46 -9.21 15.18
C GLY A 118 2.52 -8.29 14.42
N ILE A 119 3.02 -7.29 13.68
CA ILE A 119 2.18 -6.44 12.82
C ILE A 119 2.15 -7.05 11.42
N TYR A 120 0.96 -7.39 10.97
CA TYR A 120 0.69 -7.91 9.63
C TYR A 120 -0.44 -7.11 9.01
N ASN A 121 -0.49 -7.04 7.69
CA ASN A 121 -1.42 -6.20 6.96
C ASN A 121 -2.26 -7.03 5.98
N THR A 122 -3.52 -6.67 5.83
CA THR A 122 -4.41 -7.20 4.81
C THR A 122 -4.64 -6.13 3.77
N LEU A 123 -4.25 -6.39 2.52
CA LEU A 123 -4.66 -5.58 1.38
C LEU A 123 -5.84 -6.26 0.68
N THR A 124 -7.00 -5.60 0.68
CA THR A 124 -8.18 -6.06 -0.07
C THR A 124 -8.36 -5.22 -1.34
N THR A 125 -8.63 -5.87 -2.46
CA THR A 125 -9.08 -5.20 -3.69
C THR A 125 -10.23 -5.96 -4.35
N ASN A 126 -11.07 -5.27 -5.13
CA ASN A 126 -12.11 -5.95 -5.90
C ASN A 126 -11.51 -6.57 -7.16
N GLU A 127 -10.62 -5.83 -7.84
CA GLU A 127 -10.02 -6.21 -9.12
C GLU A 127 -8.50 -6.14 -9.03
N LEU A 128 -7.81 -7.23 -9.36
CA LEU A 128 -6.37 -7.27 -9.49
C LEU A 128 -5.98 -7.64 -10.92
N SER A 129 -5.16 -6.82 -11.58
CA SER A 129 -4.74 -7.11 -12.96
C SER A 129 -3.30 -6.75 -13.28
N GLY A 130 -2.78 -7.35 -14.37
CA GLY A 130 -1.51 -6.99 -14.99
C GLY A 130 -0.32 -7.87 -14.58
N SER A 131 0.83 -7.27 -14.30
CA SER A 131 2.06 -7.97 -13.90
C SER A 131 2.88 -7.14 -12.93
N GLY A 132 3.34 -7.76 -11.84
CA GLY A 132 4.11 -7.07 -10.81
C GLY A 132 4.51 -7.96 -9.64
N ASN A 133 4.98 -7.33 -8.56
CA ASN A 133 5.51 -8.04 -7.40
C ASN A 133 4.78 -7.64 -6.12
N PHE A 134 4.56 -8.62 -5.26
CA PHE A 134 4.10 -8.43 -3.89
C PHE A 134 5.18 -8.90 -2.91
N TYR A 135 5.40 -8.12 -1.86
CA TYR A 135 6.34 -8.43 -0.78
C TYR A 135 5.57 -8.55 0.53
N LEU A 136 5.65 -9.73 1.13
CA LEU A 136 4.88 -10.13 2.31
C LEU A 136 5.82 -10.57 3.44
N HIS A 137 5.36 -10.38 4.67
CA HIS A 137 5.96 -10.90 5.89
C HIS A 137 5.05 -11.94 6.54
N THR A 138 5.63 -13.05 7.01
CA THR A 138 4.92 -14.13 7.71
C THR A 138 5.61 -14.56 9.00
N ASN A 139 4.85 -15.19 9.87
CA ASN A 139 5.31 -16.06 10.96
C ASN A 139 4.46 -17.32 10.89
N VAL A 140 4.95 -18.30 10.14
CA VAL A 140 4.22 -19.54 9.86
C VAL A 140 4.00 -20.35 11.14
N ALA A 141 5.01 -20.46 12.02
CA ALA A 141 4.86 -21.14 13.31
C ALA A 141 3.76 -20.52 14.19
N GLY A 142 3.57 -19.20 14.11
CA GLY A 142 2.53 -18.46 14.79
C GLY A 142 1.19 -18.41 14.04
N SER A 143 1.10 -18.99 12.84
CA SER A 143 -0.07 -18.88 11.94
C SER A 143 -0.48 -17.43 11.66
N ARG A 144 0.50 -16.55 11.44
CA ARG A 144 0.30 -15.13 11.14
C ARG A 144 1.03 -14.74 9.85
N GLY A 145 0.51 -13.73 9.16
CA GLY A 145 1.12 -13.23 7.95
C GLY A 145 0.33 -12.11 7.30
N ASP A 146 1.01 -11.37 6.44
CA ASP A 146 0.38 -10.45 5.51
C ASP A 146 -0.57 -11.20 4.58
N GLN A 147 -1.64 -10.54 4.15
CA GLN A 147 -2.68 -11.13 3.32
C GLN A 147 -3.01 -10.21 2.15
N LEU A 148 -3.12 -10.81 0.96
CA LEU A 148 -3.71 -10.18 -0.22
C LEU A 148 -5.05 -10.87 -0.48
N VAL A 149 -6.14 -10.09 -0.47
CA VAL A 149 -7.50 -10.56 -0.70
C VAL A 149 -8.04 -9.91 -1.96
N VAL A 150 -8.50 -10.71 -2.92
CA VAL A 150 -9.16 -10.24 -4.13
C VAL A 150 -10.60 -10.75 -4.14
N ASN A 151 -11.57 -9.83 -4.13
CA ASN A 151 -12.98 -10.19 -3.93
C ASN A 151 -13.71 -10.63 -5.19
N ASN A 152 -13.31 -10.13 -6.37
CA ASN A 152 -13.98 -10.46 -7.62
C ASN A 152 -13.06 -11.19 -8.60
N ASN A 153 -12.16 -10.47 -9.27
CA ASN A 153 -11.35 -11.07 -10.32
C ASN A 153 -9.86 -10.70 -10.18
N ALA A 154 -9.02 -11.71 -10.42
CA ALA A 154 -7.57 -11.59 -10.45
C ALA A 154 -7.06 -12.14 -11.78
N THR A 155 -6.46 -11.31 -12.63
CA THR A 155 -5.98 -11.70 -13.96
C THR A 155 -4.59 -11.13 -14.22
N GLY A 156 -3.56 -11.98 -14.30
CA GLY A 156 -2.21 -11.47 -14.51
C GLY A 156 -1.11 -12.46 -14.12
N ASN A 157 0.12 -11.94 -14.06
CA ASN A 157 1.30 -12.68 -13.62
C ASN A 157 1.95 -11.93 -12.45
N PHE A 158 1.88 -12.50 -11.26
CA PHE A 158 2.40 -11.85 -10.06
C PHE A 158 3.47 -12.71 -9.40
N LYS A 159 4.56 -12.08 -8.96
CA LYS A 159 5.56 -12.73 -8.11
C LYS A 159 5.28 -12.36 -6.67
N ILE A 160 5.40 -13.33 -5.77
CA ILE A 160 5.24 -13.13 -4.33
C ILE A 160 6.58 -13.43 -3.68
N PHE A 161 7.11 -12.44 -2.99
CA PHE A 161 8.32 -12.53 -2.19
C PHE A 161 7.91 -12.57 -0.73
N VAL A 162 8.34 -13.61 -0.01
CA VAL A 162 7.95 -13.82 1.39
C VAL A 162 9.19 -13.81 2.26
N GLN A 163 9.16 -12.97 3.29
CA GLN A 163 10.07 -13.06 4.42
C GLN A 163 9.32 -13.75 5.57
N ASP A 164 9.86 -14.85 6.08
CA ASP A 164 9.30 -15.53 7.24
C ASP A 164 10.22 -15.35 8.47
N THR A 165 9.61 -15.20 9.65
CA THR A 165 10.34 -14.99 10.91
C THR A 165 10.01 -16.02 12.00
N GLY A 166 9.32 -17.14 11.69
CA GLY A 166 8.86 -18.08 12.71
C GLY A 166 8.57 -19.49 12.21
#